data_AF-A0A9D9JHK4-F1
#
_entry.id   AF-A0A9D9JHK4-F1
#
_cell.length_a   1.000
_cell.length_b   1.000
_cell.length_c   1.000
_cell.angle_alpha   90.00
_cell.angle_beta   90.00
_cell.angle_gamma   90.00
#
_symmetry.space_group_name_H-M   'P 1'
#
loop_
_entity.id
_entity.type
_entity.pdbx_description
1 polymer ?
#
loop_
_entity_poly.entity_id
_entity_poly.type
_entity_poly.pdbx_seq_one_letter_code
_entity_poly.pdbx_strand_id
1 'polypeptide(L)'
;MPMGETLPTPRTLRTVPLHLEDMAYQGAAIGREDGRIVFAEYGIPGEDVLVAIEKDRKDHSLGRVIEVRTASPERVDPPCPYFGTCGGCQWQHIRYEYQLVLKQTVVRQQLRRIGKFDDPPVLPTVPSPQPYGYRNHARFSVDGKGNLGYISRPGHGYRFLRIDRCLIMHPAINEVLTCLQERAHVKHQLMVRYGVNTGELLVHPDVSAIDPTIPSGQPAYHESLLGHRFRISASSFFQTNTAVAERLIQLVLERIAPTGNEVVVDAYAGVGTFAAFLAPRVARVIGIEESPSAVSDAQVNLDPFDNVEYVQAKVEHVLGKLAVRPDVVILDPPRVGCAPEALTGVLMLRPARLIYVSCDPATLARDLRKLVDGGYRLLDVTPLDMFPQTYHIESVATLELAEGTP
;
A
#
# COMPACT_ATOMS: atom_id res chain seq x y z
N MET A 1 26.60 7.43 -16.91
CA MET A 1 27.07 6.33 -16.05
C MET A 1 28.52 6.57 -15.65
N PRO A 2 28.83 6.85 -14.38
CA PRO A 2 30.01 6.30 -13.74
C PRO A 2 29.60 4.95 -13.12
N MET A 3 30.00 3.85 -13.77
CA MET A 3 30.06 2.53 -13.15
C MET A 3 31.10 2.59 -12.03
N GLY A 4 30.66 2.74 -10.78
CA GLY A 4 31.55 3.03 -9.66
C GLY A 4 31.90 1.84 -8.76
N GLU A 5 30.96 0.91 -8.55
CA GLU A 5 31.18 -0.34 -7.83
C GLU A 5 30.04 -1.29 -8.23
N THR A 6 30.35 -2.45 -8.82
CA THR A 6 29.35 -3.49 -9.03
C THR A 6 28.82 -3.92 -7.67
N LEU A 7 27.50 -3.79 -7.47
CA LEU A 7 26.89 -4.24 -6.23
C LEU A 7 27.16 -5.75 -6.08
N PRO A 8 27.53 -6.21 -4.87
CA PRO A 8 27.83 -7.62 -4.67
C PRO A 8 26.61 -8.45 -5.07
N THR A 9 26.87 -9.49 -5.87
CA THR A 9 25.86 -10.49 -6.18
C THR A 9 25.51 -11.20 -4.87
N PRO A 10 24.22 -11.45 -4.59
CA PRO A 10 23.82 -12.21 -3.40
C PRO A 10 24.54 -13.56 -3.38
N ARG A 11 24.91 -14.01 -2.17
CA ARG A 11 25.59 -15.30 -1.99
C ARG A 11 24.65 -16.42 -2.42
N THR A 12 25.03 -17.16 -3.46
CA THR A 12 24.35 -18.39 -3.88
C THR A 12 24.86 -19.58 -3.07
N LEU A 13 23.96 -20.35 -2.46
CA LEU A 13 24.26 -21.60 -1.75
C LEU A 13 24.30 -22.77 -2.74
N ARG A 14 23.27 -22.88 -3.59
CA ARG A 14 23.15 -23.85 -4.68
C ARG A 14 22.21 -23.30 -5.76
N THR A 15 22.18 -23.95 -6.92
CA THR A 15 21.23 -23.66 -8.01
C THR A 15 20.30 -24.84 -8.23
N VAL A 16 19.02 -24.57 -8.43
CA VAL A 16 17.99 -25.61 -8.52
C VAL A 16 17.11 -25.35 -9.75
N PRO A 17 16.93 -26.32 -10.67
CA PRO A 17 15.96 -26.19 -11.74
C PRO A 17 14.55 -26.38 -11.16
N LEU A 18 13.63 -25.47 -11.47
CA LEU A 18 12.26 -25.52 -10.96
C LEU A 18 11.26 -25.20 -12.06
N HIS A 19 10.13 -25.89 -12.01
CA HIS A 19 8.89 -25.42 -12.62
C HIS A 19 8.16 -24.54 -11.61
N LEU A 20 7.69 -23.37 -12.03
CA LEU A 20 6.98 -22.42 -11.19
C LEU A 20 5.47 -22.61 -11.32
N GLU A 21 4.80 -22.91 -10.21
CA GLU A 21 3.40 -23.35 -10.20
C GLU A 21 2.43 -22.22 -9.83
N ASP A 22 2.84 -21.32 -8.94
CA ASP A 22 1.94 -20.37 -8.27
C ASP A 22 2.67 -19.10 -7.83
N MET A 23 1.95 -18.11 -7.31
CA MET A 23 2.50 -16.85 -6.80
C MET A 23 2.25 -16.70 -5.31
N ALA A 24 3.32 -16.51 -4.55
CA ALA A 24 3.22 -16.30 -3.12
C ALA A 24 2.72 -14.90 -2.77
N TYR A 25 2.12 -14.78 -1.58
CA TYR A 25 2.08 -13.50 -0.87
C TYR A 25 3.51 -12.97 -0.71
N GLN A 26 3.76 -11.69 -1.02
CA GLN A 26 5.08 -11.05 -1.18
C GLN A 26 5.77 -11.20 -2.54
N GLY A 27 5.10 -11.83 -3.52
CA GLY A 27 5.42 -11.66 -4.94
C GLY A 27 6.58 -12.47 -5.49
N ALA A 28 7.03 -13.50 -4.77
CA ALA A 28 7.89 -14.54 -5.32
C ALA A 28 7.02 -15.67 -5.89
N ALA A 29 7.42 -16.21 -7.04
CA ALA A 29 6.80 -17.40 -7.58
C ALA A 29 7.15 -18.63 -6.71
N ILE A 30 6.31 -19.66 -6.75
CA ILE A 30 6.46 -20.86 -5.95
C ILE A 30 6.84 -22.02 -6.87
N GLY A 31 7.93 -22.70 -6.55
CA GLY A 31 8.28 -24.01 -7.10
C GLY A 31 8.57 -25.00 -5.98
N ARG A 32 8.83 -26.27 -6.35
CA ARG A 32 9.17 -27.32 -5.38
C ARG A 32 10.43 -28.09 -5.77
N GLU A 33 11.34 -28.24 -4.80
CA GLU A 33 12.52 -29.11 -4.87
C GLU A 33 12.26 -30.28 -3.90
N ASP A 34 12.11 -31.51 -4.40
CA ASP A 34 11.84 -32.70 -3.58
C ASP A 34 10.66 -32.52 -2.58
N GLY A 35 9.58 -31.88 -3.05
CA GLY A 35 8.38 -31.58 -2.26
C GLY A 35 8.49 -30.33 -1.38
N ARG A 36 9.69 -29.79 -1.18
CA ARG A 36 9.95 -28.60 -0.37
C ARG A 36 9.70 -27.31 -1.14
N ILE A 37 9.06 -26.33 -0.50
CA ILE A 37 8.71 -25.05 -1.12
C ILE A 37 9.96 -24.21 -1.35
N VAL A 38 10.10 -23.69 -2.57
CA VAL A 38 11.08 -22.68 -2.95
C VAL A 38 10.34 -21.43 -3.42
N PHE A 39 10.62 -20.30 -2.77
CA PHE A 39 10.17 -18.99 -3.22
C PHE A 39 11.23 -18.41 -4.16
N ALA A 40 10.85 -18.21 -5.42
CA ALA A 40 11.69 -17.72 -6.50
C ALA A 40 11.31 -16.27 -6.86
N GLU A 41 12.08 -15.31 -6.35
CA GLU A 41 11.95 -13.92 -6.79
C GLU A 41 12.21 -13.79 -8.30
N TYR A 42 11.47 -12.90 -8.96
CA TYR A 42 11.53 -12.62 -10.40
C TYR A 42 11.10 -13.76 -11.34
N GLY A 43 10.48 -14.79 -10.78
CA GLY A 43 9.80 -15.83 -11.55
C GLY A 43 8.32 -15.50 -11.81
N ILE A 44 7.77 -16.10 -12.86
CA ILE A 44 6.35 -16.04 -13.21
C ILE A 44 5.79 -17.47 -13.17
N PRO A 45 4.57 -17.71 -12.68
CA PRO A 45 3.94 -19.03 -12.79
C PRO A 45 3.88 -19.51 -14.25
N GLY A 46 4.12 -20.80 -14.45
CA GLY A 46 4.22 -21.45 -15.75
C GLY A 46 5.62 -21.51 -16.36
N GLU A 47 6.64 -20.93 -15.71
CA GLU A 47 8.02 -20.93 -16.22
C GLU A 47 8.83 -22.13 -15.76
N ASP A 48 9.75 -22.57 -16.61
CA ASP A 48 10.88 -23.43 -16.23
C ASP A 48 12.13 -22.57 -16.07
N VAL A 49 12.73 -22.60 -14.89
CA VAL A 49 13.79 -21.66 -14.49
C VAL A 49 14.92 -22.35 -13.76
N LEU A 50 16.08 -21.70 -13.72
CA LEU A 50 17.13 -22.01 -12.76
C LEU A 50 17.10 -20.96 -11.64
N VAL A 51 16.96 -21.42 -10.39
CA VAL A 51 16.88 -20.56 -9.21
C VAL A 51 18.17 -20.66 -8.41
N ALA A 52 18.79 -19.51 -8.11
CA ALA A 52 19.87 -19.44 -7.14
C ALA A 52 19.28 -19.34 -5.72
N ILE A 53 19.52 -20.35 -4.89
CA ILE A 53 19.09 -20.37 -3.50
C ILE A 53 20.03 -19.49 -2.68
N GLU A 54 19.47 -18.48 -2.02
CA GLU A 54 20.21 -17.48 -1.23
C GLU A 54 20.06 -17.72 0.27
N LYS A 55 18.90 -18.24 0.69
CA LYS A 55 18.63 -18.63 2.08
C LYS A 55 17.91 -19.96 2.11
N ASP A 56 18.45 -20.88 2.89
CA ASP A 56 17.83 -22.17 3.16
C ASP A 56 17.30 -22.15 4.60
N ARG A 57 15.98 -22.33 4.78
CA ARG A 57 15.34 -22.38 6.11
C ARG A 57 15.06 -23.84 6.51
N LYS A 58 14.18 -24.08 7.48
CA LYS A 58 13.76 -25.44 7.81
C LYS A 58 12.70 -25.94 6.84
N ASP A 59 11.67 -25.12 6.59
CA ASP A 59 10.46 -25.55 5.88
C ASP A 59 10.38 -25.05 4.43
N HIS A 60 11.21 -24.07 4.06
CA HIS A 60 11.22 -23.49 2.71
C HIS A 60 12.61 -22.94 2.37
N SER A 61 12.84 -22.68 1.08
CA SER A 61 14.03 -21.98 0.59
C SER A 61 13.62 -20.66 -0.06
N LEU A 62 14.51 -19.68 0.02
CA LEU A 62 14.36 -18.39 -0.67
C LEU A 62 15.48 -18.27 -1.69
N GLY A 63 15.11 -17.92 -2.92
CA GLY A 63 16.04 -17.72 -4.00
C GLY A 63 15.51 -16.75 -5.03
N ARG A 64 16.31 -16.54 -6.08
CA ARG A 64 15.95 -15.71 -7.22
C ARG A 64 16.18 -16.46 -8.51
N VAL A 65 15.34 -16.20 -9.50
CA VAL A 65 15.55 -16.69 -10.86
C VAL A 65 16.83 -16.06 -11.42
N ILE A 66 17.74 -16.90 -11.92
CA ILE A 66 18.99 -16.49 -12.58
C ILE A 66 19.02 -16.83 -14.07
N GLU A 67 18.18 -17.77 -14.50
CA GLU A 67 18.03 -18.19 -15.88
C GLU A 67 16.57 -18.60 -16.12
N VAL A 68 15.98 -18.12 -17.21
CA VAL A 68 14.65 -18.54 -17.67
C VAL A 68 14.85 -19.45 -18.88
N ARG A 69 14.44 -20.71 -18.76
CA ARG A 69 14.59 -21.72 -19.83
C ARG A 69 13.36 -21.77 -20.72
N THR A 70 12.19 -21.76 -20.09
CA THR A 70 10.90 -21.61 -20.75
C THR A 70 10.22 -20.39 -20.14
N ALA A 71 10.12 -19.31 -20.92
CA ALA A 71 9.51 -18.06 -20.46
C ALA A 71 7.98 -18.12 -20.53
N SER A 72 7.32 -17.48 -19.56
CA SER A 72 5.88 -17.24 -19.62
C SER A 72 5.59 -16.24 -20.74
N PRO A 73 4.46 -16.37 -21.47
CA PRO A 73 4.03 -15.35 -22.43
C PRO A 73 3.77 -13.98 -21.78
N GLU A 74 3.65 -13.94 -20.46
CA GLU A 74 3.46 -12.73 -19.66
C GLU A 74 4.78 -12.05 -19.27
N ARG A 75 5.94 -12.64 -19.59
CA ARG A 75 7.24 -12.04 -19.31
C ARG A 75 7.51 -10.89 -20.27
N VAL A 76 7.96 -9.77 -19.72
CA VAL A 76 8.44 -8.60 -20.48
C VAL A 76 9.81 -8.16 -19.97
N ASP A 77 10.54 -7.42 -20.79
CA ASP A 77 11.79 -6.81 -20.35
C ASP A 77 11.47 -5.63 -19.40
N PRO A 78 12.00 -5.63 -18.18
CA PRO A 78 11.75 -4.56 -17.23
C PRO A 78 12.40 -3.25 -17.72
N PRO A 79 11.64 -2.15 -17.89
CA PRO A 79 12.17 -0.93 -18.49
C PRO A 79 13.10 -0.13 -17.56
N CYS A 80 13.05 -0.38 -16.24
CA CYS A 80 13.87 0.34 -15.28
C CYS A 80 15.29 -0.25 -15.22
N PRO A 81 16.35 0.56 -15.43
CA PRO A 81 17.74 0.09 -15.37
C PRO A 81 18.18 -0.34 -13.96
N TYR A 82 17.40 0.02 -12.94
CA TYR A 82 17.67 -0.35 -11.53
C TYR A 82 16.87 -1.57 -11.07
N PHE A 83 16.01 -2.15 -11.92
CA PHE A 83 15.22 -3.32 -11.57
C PHE A 83 16.13 -4.51 -11.20
N GLY A 84 15.68 -5.38 -10.30
CA GLY A 84 16.49 -6.47 -9.76
C GLY A 84 17.45 -6.07 -8.62
N THR A 85 17.85 -4.79 -8.58
CA THR A 85 18.82 -4.25 -7.62
C THR A 85 18.18 -3.30 -6.62
N CYS A 86 17.36 -2.37 -7.12
CA CYS A 86 16.53 -1.49 -6.32
C CYS A 86 15.41 -2.28 -5.62
N GLY A 87 15.16 -1.97 -4.35
CA GLY A 87 14.10 -2.61 -3.55
C GLY A 87 12.68 -2.16 -3.89
N GLY A 88 12.50 -1.14 -4.74
CA GLY A 88 11.21 -0.49 -4.94
C GLY A 88 10.19 -1.30 -5.74
N CYS A 89 10.60 -1.99 -6.82
CA CYS A 89 9.67 -2.70 -7.72
C CYS A 89 10.06 -4.16 -7.87
N GLN A 90 9.10 -5.08 -7.80
CA GLN A 90 9.32 -6.53 -7.86
C GLN A 90 8.80 -7.16 -9.16
N TRP A 91 7.87 -6.52 -9.86
CA TRP A 91 7.11 -7.15 -10.96
C TRP A 91 7.23 -6.46 -12.32
N GLN A 92 8.22 -5.58 -12.54
CA GLN A 92 8.39 -4.94 -13.85
C GLN A 92 8.68 -5.91 -15.02
N HIS A 93 9.07 -7.14 -14.71
CA HIS A 93 9.27 -8.21 -15.68
C HIS A 93 7.97 -8.96 -16.04
N ILE A 94 6.84 -8.55 -15.46
CA ILE A 94 5.51 -9.15 -15.67
C ILE A 94 4.64 -8.13 -16.40
N ARG A 95 4.01 -8.54 -17.51
CA ARG A 95 3.02 -7.73 -18.22
C ARG A 95 1.95 -7.22 -17.26
N TYR A 96 1.60 -5.94 -17.36
CA TYR A 96 0.80 -5.24 -16.36
C TYR A 96 -0.57 -5.88 -16.14
N GLU A 97 -1.25 -6.29 -17.21
CA GLU A 97 -2.56 -6.94 -17.15
C GLU A 97 -2.50 -8.23 -16.33
N TYR A 98 -1.40 -8.97 -16.43
CA TYR A 98 -1.19 -10.19 -15.65
C TYR A 98 -0.84 -9.90 -14.18
N GLN A 99 -0.22 -8.76 -13.87
CA GLN A 99 -0.04 -8.33 -12.47
C GLN A 99 -1.40 -8.24 -11.76
N LEU A 100 -2.43 -7.70 -12.43
CA LEU A 100 -3.78 -7.58 -11.87
C LEU A 100 -4.39 -8.95 -11.55
N VAL A 101 -4.19 -9.94 -12.43
CA VAL A 101 -4.62 -11.34 -12.23
C VAL A 101 -3.91 -11.97 -11.04
N LEU A 102 -2.60 -11.76 -10.94
CA LEU A 102 -1.80 -12.26 -9.81
C LEU A 102 -2.24 -11.63 -8.49
N LYS A 103 -2.52 -10.32 -8.43
CA LYS A 103 -3.03 -9.66 -7.22
C LYS A 103 -4.36 -10.25 -6.77
N GLN A 104 -5.29 -10.45 -7.69
CA GLN A 104 -6.58 -11.09 -7.40
C GLN A 104 -6.40 -12.51 -6.85
N THR A 105 -5.49 -13.27 -7.46
CA THR A 105 -5.16 -14.63 -7.06
C THR A 105 -4.58 -14.68 -5.66
N VAL A 106 -3.62 -13.80 -5.34
CA VAL A 106 -3.01 -13.71 -4.01
C VAL A 106 -4.06 -13.41 -2.93
N VAL A 107 -4.96 -12.44 -3.15
CA VAL A 107 -6.04 -12.13 -2.19
C VAL A 107 -6.95 -13.33 -1.97
N ARG A 108 -7.41 -13.98 -3.05
CA ARG A 108 -8.23 -15.20 -2.98
C ARG A 108 -7.56 -16.31 -2.19
N GLN A 109 -6.26 -16.52 -2.40
CA GLN A 109 -5.50 -17.53 -1.69
C GLN A 109 -5.32 -17.21 -0.21
N GLN A 110 -5.07 -15.95 0.17
CA GLN A 110 -4.97 -15.59 1.59
C GLN A 110 -6.31 -15.79 2.31
N LEU A 111 -7.43 -15.42 1.67
CA LEU A 111 -8.77 -15.66 2.21
C LEU A 111 -9.06 -17.16 2.37
N ARG A 112 -8.68 -18.01 1.41
CA ARG A 112 -8.79 -19.47 1.55
C ARG A 112 -7.91 -20.03 2.66
N ARG A 113 -6.62 -19.72 2.65
CA ARG A 113 -5.62 -20.35 3.52
C ARG A 113 -5.69 -19.87 4.96
N ILE A 114 -5.80 -18.55 5.17
CA ILE A 114 -5.81 -17.91 6.49
C ILE A 114 -7.24 -17.69 6.95
N GLY A 115 -8.07 -17.09 6.09
CA GLY A 115 -9.46 -16.76 6.42
C GLY A 115 -10.41 -17.97 6.39
N LYS A 116 -9.97 -19.14 5.91
CA LYS A 116 -10.78 -20.38 5.83
C LYS A 116 -12.10 -20.19 5.08
N PHE A 117 -12.13 -19.27 4.11
CA PHE A 117 -13.25 -19.12 3.19
C PHE A 117 -13.08 -20.11 2.04
N ASP A 118 -13.99 -21.06 1.86
CA ASP A 118 -13.87 -22.06 0.78
C ASP A 118 -13.90 -21.41 -0.61
N ASP A 119 -14.89 -20.54 -0.83
CA ASP A 119 -15.01 -19.75 -2.05
C ASP A 119 -15.20 -18.25 -1.75
N PRO A 120 -14.10 -17.52 -1.48
CA PRO A 120 -14.21 -16.12 -1.11
C PRO A 120 -14.61 -15.25 -2.32
N PRO A 121 -15.53 -14.29 -2.14
CA PRO A 121 -16.07 -13.45 -3.21
C PRO A 121 -15.08 -12.35 -3.66
N VAL A 122 -13.96 -12.74 -4.27
CA VAL A 122 -12.92 -11.81 -4.71
C VAL A 122 -13.18 -11.32 -6.15
N LEU A 123 -13.53 -10.04 -6.27
CA LEU A 123 -13.76 -9.36 -7.55
C LEU A 123 -12.44 -9.08 -8.30
N PRO A 124 -12.49 -8.77 -9.61
CA PRO A 124 -11.29 -8.38 -10.36
C PRO A 124 -10.54 -7.21 -9.74
N THR A 125 -9.21 -7.24 -9.82
CA THR A 125 -8.36 -6.13 -9.33
C THR A 125 -8.64 -4.86 -10.13
N VAL A 126 -8.97 -3.78 -9.44
CA VAL A 126 -9.11 -2.46 -10.04
C VAL A 126 -7.73 -1.95 -10.47
N PRO A 127 -7.51 -1.61 -11.75
CA PRO A 127 -6.21 -1.17 -12.23
C PRO A 127 -5.89 0.26 -11.77
N SER A 128 -4.59 0.55 -11.61
CA SER A 128 -4.12 1.92 -11.74
C SER A 128 -4.27 2.40 -13.19
N PRO A 129 -4.77 3.62 -13.45
CA PRO A 129 -4.82 4.17 -14.80
C PRO A 129 -3.44 4.30 -15.45
N GLN A 130 -2.39 4.46 -14.65
CA GLN A 130 -1.01 4.52 -15.12
C GLN A 130 -0.11 3.59 -14.27
N PRO A 131 0.58 2.62 -14.89
CA PRO A 131 1.48 1.70 -14.19
C PRO A 131 2.82 2.34 -13.78
N TYR A 132 3.11 3.54 -14.28
CA TYR A 132 4.33 4.31 -14.03
C TYR A 132 3.96 5.77 -13.76
N GLY A 133 4.88 6.57 -13.20
CA GLY A 133 4.65 7.99 -12.91
C GLY A 133 3.60 8.30 -11.84
N TYR A 134 2.98 7.29 -11.22
CA TYR A 134 1.85 7.46 -10.30
C TYR A 134 2.27 7.93 -8.90
N ARG A 135 3.50 7.63 -8.48
CA ARG A 135 3.91 7.75 -7.08
C ARG A 135 4.21 9.20 -6.73
N ASN A 136 3.42 9.76 -5.82
CA ASN A 136 3.46 11.17 -5.42
C ASN A 136 4.27 11.45 -4.14
N HIS A 137 4.96 10.45 -3.61
CA HIS A 137 5.75 10.54 -2.37
C HIS A 137 7.02 9.70 -2.44
N ALA A 138 8.16 10.36 -2.27
CA ALA A 138 9.48 9.76 -2.16
C ALA A 138 10.13 10.04 -0.80
N ARG A 139 10.90 9.08 -0.31
CA ARG A 139 11.89 9.26 0.75
C ARG A 139 13.23 8.73 0.25
N PHE A 140 14.07 9.63 -0.23
CA PHE A 140 15.40 9.30 -0.73
C PHE A 140 16.37 9.17 0.43
N SER A 141 17.25 8.18 0.38
CA SER A 141 18.49 8.20 1.16
C SER A 141 19.49 9.15 0.52
N VAL A 142 20.36 9.73 1.35
CA VAL A 142 21.41 10.65 0.92
C VAL A 142 22.77 10.06 1.30
N ASP A 143 23.68 9.94 0.34
CA ASP A 143 25.04 9.48 0.60
C ASP A 143 25.98 10.61 1.03
N GLY A 144 27.24 10.27 1.38
CA GLY A 144 28.23 11.26 1.81
C GLY A 144 28.69 12.25 0.72
N LYS A 145 28.29 12.03 -0.54
CA LYS A 145 28.58 12.92 -1.68
C LYS A 145 27.34 13.74 -2.09
N GLY A 146 26.25 13.66 -1.34
CA GLY A 146 25.00 14.35 -1.65
C GLY A 146 24.23 13.72 -2.82
N ASN A 147 24.50 12.47 -3.19
CA ASN A 147 23.65 11.74 -4.12
C ASN A 147 22.36 11.29 -3.43
N LEU A 148 21.27 11.30 -4.20
CA LEU A 148 19.97 10.81 -3.82
C LEU A 148 19.71 9.42 -4.42
N GLY A 149 19.12 8.55 -3.63
CA GLY A 149 18.89 7.17 -4.02
C GLY A 149 18.15 6.36 -2.97
N TYR A 150 18.35 5.05 -3.00
CA TYR A 150 17.81 4.11 -2.03
C TYR A 150 18.89 3.17 -1.52
N ILE A 151 18.58 2.43 -0.46
CA ILE A 151 19.41 1.28 -0.06
C ILE A 151 19.04 0.09 -0.95
N SER A 152 20.07 -0.60 -1.45
CA SER A 152 19.93 -1.83 -2.24
C SER A 152 19.12 -2.87 -1.48
N ARG A 153 18.52 -3.82 -2.21
CA ARG A 153 17.82 -4.94 -1.58
C ARG A 153 18.68 -5.69 -0.55
N PRO A 154 18.06 -6.28 0.50
CA PRO A 154 18.73 -7.25 1.36
C PRO A 154 19.41 -8.33 0.51
N GLY A 155 20.64 -8.73 0.86
CA GLY A 155 21.46 -9.66 0.07
C GLY A 155 22.49 -8.99 -0.82
N HIS A 156 22.30 -7.71 -1.19
CA HIS A 156 23.28 -6.89 -1.92
C HIS A 156 24.17 -6.03 -1.00
N GLY A 157 24.33 -6.45 0.26
CA GLY A 157 25.21 -5.78 1.21
C GLY A 157 24.72 -4.43 1.77
N TYR A 158 23.42 -4.10 1.63
CA TYR A 158 22.82 -2.85 2.11
C TYR A 158 23.58 -1.60 1.68
N ARG A 159 23.94 -1.53 0.40
CA ARG A 159 24.71 -0.42 -0.15
C ARG A 159 23.79 0.67 -0.69
N PHE A 160 24.27 1.90 -0.67
CA PHE A 160 23.61 3.00 -1.33
C PHE A 160 23.57 2.78 -2.84
N LEU A 161 22.39 2.95 -3.44
CA LEU A 161 22.14 2.90 -4.87
C LEU A 161 21.63 4.26 -5.32
N ARG A 162 22.48 5.00 -6.03
CA ARG A 162 22.09 6.24 -6.71
C ARG A 162 20.99 5.96 -7.72
N ILE A 163 19.96 6.80 -7.72
CA ILE A 163 18.86 6.73 -8.68
C ILE A 163 18.79 8.06 -9.42
N ASP A 164 19.08 8.07 -10.72
CA ASP A 164 18.97 9.28 -11.54
C ASP A 164 17.52 9.54 -11.95
N ARG A 165 16.73 8.48 -12.15
CA ARG A 165 15.30 8.57 -12.47
C ARG A 165 14.55 7.33 -12.00
N CYS A 166 13.43 7.52 -11.31
CA CYS A 166 12.54 6.44 -10.89
C CYS A 166 11.28 6.41 -11.76
N LEU A 167 11.07 5.32 -12.51
CA LEU A 167 9.96 5.23 -13.47
C LEU A 167 8.56 5.24 -12.83
N ILE A 168 8.42 4.73 -11.61
CA ILE A 168 7.13 4.76 -10.90
C ILE A 168 6.85 6.11 -10.23
N MET A 169 7.85 6.99 -10.14
CA MET A 169 7.75 8.26 -9.44
C MET A 169 7.20 9.36 -10.37
N HIS A 170 6.36 10.24 -9.81
CA HIS A 170 5.84 11.38 -10.53
C HIS A 170 6.97 12.25 -11.13
N PRO A 171 6.84 12.78 -12.36
CA PRO A 171 7.86 13.61 -13.01
C PRO A 171 8.40 14.76 -12.15
N ALA A 172 7.54 15.53 -11.48
CA ALA A 172 7.94 16.64 -10.61
C ALA A 172 8.90 16.20 -9.47
N ILE A 173 8.74 14.98 -8.94
CA ILE A 173 9.65 14.45 -7.92
C ILE A 173 10.98 14.04 -8.56
N ASN A 174 10.95 13.49 -9.78
CA ASN A 174 12.17 13.19 -10.54
C ASN A 174 12.95 14.47 -10.92
N GLU A 175 12.27 15.61 -11.10
CA GLU A 175 12.90 16.91 -11.31
C GLU A 175 13.66 17.37 -10.06
N VAL A 176 13.03 17.31 -8.88
CA VAL A 176 13.70 17.59 -7.60
C VAL A 176 14.89 16.64 -7.39
N LEU A 177 14.70 15.34 -7.65
CA LEU A 177 15.76 14.34 -7.60
C LEU A 177 16.95 14.74 -8.47
N THR A 178 16.69 15.08 -9.75
CA THR A 178 17.73 15.45 -10.73
C THR A 178 18.46 16.72 -10.32
N CYS A 179 17.73 17.74 -9.86
CA CYS A 179 18.28 19.02 -9.46
C CYS A 179 19.24 18.91 -8.25
N LEU A 180 18.90 18.04 -7.30
CA LEU A 180 19.65 17.87 -6.06
C LEU A 180 20.74 16.80 -6.12
N GLN A 181 20.87 16.05 -7.22
CA GLN A 181 21.94 15.05 -7.33
C GLN A 181 23.32 15.69 -7.11
N GLU A 182 24.18 15.00 -6.35
CA GLU A 182 25.54 15.42 -5.97
C GLU A 182 25.63 16.68 -5.08
N ARG A 183 24.49 17.28 -4.73
CA ARG A 183 24.41 18.55 -3.99
C ARG A 183 23.53 18.47 -2.75
N ALA A 184 22.84 17.35 -2.51
CA ALA A 184 21.97 17.17 -1.36
C ALA A 184 22.80 17.08 -0.06
N HIS A 185 23.17 18.21 0.52
CA HIS A 185 23.92 18.29 1.78
C HIS A 185 22.99 18.24 2.99
N VAL A 186 22.08 17.26 3.02
CA VAL A 186 21.13 17.03 4.12
C VAL A 186 21.45 15.74 4.86
N LYS A 187 21.08 15.66 6.14
CA LYS A 187 21.36 14.47 6.95
C LYS A 187 20.46 13.30 6.56
N HIS A 188 21.07 12.23 6.07
CA HIS A 188 20.51 10.87 5.88
C HIS A 188 19.36 10.71 4.87
N GLN A 189 18.32 11.54 4.92
CA GLN A 189 17.13 11.39 4.09
C GLN A 189 16.57 12.73 3.61
N LEU A 190 15.97 12.68 2.41
CA LEU A 190 15.20 13.76 1.81
C LEU A 190 13.82 13.21 1.42
N MET A 191 12.77 13.80 1.98
CA MET A 191 11.39 13.50 1.61
C MET A 191 10.90 14.51 0.59
N VAL A 192 10.22 14.02 -0.44
CA VAL A 192 9.54 14.85 -1.43
C VAL A 192 8.12 14.33 -1.58
N ARG A 193 7.14 15.21 -1.45
CA ARG A 193 5.74 14.97 -1.77
C ARG A 193 5.28 15.95 -2.83
N TYR A 194 4.37 15.50 -3.68
CA TYR A 194 3.79 16.29 -4.74
C TYR A 194 2.27 16.11 -4.75
N GLY A 195 1.52 17.21 -4.73
CA GLY A 195 0.09 17.17 -4.98
C GLY A 195 -0.17 17.08 -6.48
N VAL A 196 -0.58 15.92 -6.95
CA VAL A 196 -0.81 15.62 -8.38
C VAL A 196 -1.85 16.57 -8.97
N ASN A 197 -2.90 16.87 -8.23
CA ASN A 197 -4.00 17.72 -8.69
C ASN A 197 -3.85 19.19 -8.28
N THR A 198 -2.82 19.55 -7.50
CA THR A 198 -2.59 20.92 -7.01
C THR A 198 -1.29 21.54 -7.53
N GLY A 199 -0.33 20.73 -7.96
CA GLY A 199 1.02 21.16 -8.31
C GLY A 199 1.91 21.50 -7.11
N GLU A 200 1.44 21.27 -5.88
CA GLU A 200 2.14 21.71 -4.68
C GLU A 200 3.23 20.73 -4.26
N LEU A 201 4.44 21.22 -4.01
CA LEU A 201 5.55 20.43 -3.48
C LEU A 201 5.64 20.59 -1.97
N LEU A 202 6.03 19.52 -1.29
CA LEU A 202 6.66 19.57 0.03
C LEU A 202 7.98 18.83 -0.02
N VAL A 203 9.04 19.53 0.35
CA VAL A 203 10.40 18.99 0.41
C VAL A 203 10.93 19.18 1.83
N HIS A 204 11.37 18.09 2.45
CA HIS A 204 11.87 18.10 3.82
C HIS A 204 13.14 17.23 3.96
N PRO A 205 14.22 17.71 4.61
CA PRO A 205 14.35 19.04 5.23
C PRO A 205 14.42 20.18 4.19
N ASP A 206 14.46 21.42 4.67
CA ASP A 206 14.65 22.62 3.84
C ASP A 206 15.97 22.52 3.04
N VAL A 207 15.88 22.75 1.73
CA VAL A 207 16.99 22.72 0.77
C VAL A 207 17.19 24.05 0.05
N SER A 208 16.52 25.12 0.48
CA SER A 208 16.60 26.46 -0.12
C SER A 208 18.03 27.03 -0.17
N ALA A 209 18.88 26.66 0.78
CA ALA A 209 20.31 27.01 0.77
C ALA A 209 21.12 26.28 -0.32
N ILE A 210 20.62 25.14 -0.81
CA ILE A 210 21.23 24.34 -1.89
C ILE A 210 20.69 24.81 -3.23
N ASP A 211 19.37 24.90 -3.35
CA ASP A 211 18.68 25.42 -4.52
C ASP A 211 17.42 26.22 -4.09
N PRO A 212 17.45 27.57 -4.23
CA PRO A 212 16.34 28.42 -3.81
C PRO A 212 15.11 28.33 -4.73
N THR A 213 15.22 27.67 -5.89
CA THR A 213 14.10 27.48 -6.81
C THR A 213 13.20 26.32 -6.39
N ILE A 214 13.67 25.45 -5.49
CA ILE A 214 12.89 24.32 -4.96
C ILE A 214 12.13 24.76 -3.71
N PRO A 215 10.78 24.81 -3.75
CA PRO A 215 9.99 25.05 -2.55
C PRO A 215 10.26 23.96 -1.51
N SER A 216 10.78 24.33 -0.33
CA SER A 216 11.16 23.39 0.71
C SER A 216 10.94 23.96 2.12
N GLY A 217 10.98 23.10 3.14
CA GLY A 217 10.72 23.49 4.53
C GLY A 217 9.25 23.75 4.86
N GLN A 218 8.32 23.44 3.95
CA GLN A 218 6.89 23.59 4.20
C GLN A 218 6.44 22.63 5.32
N PRO A 219 5.55 23.09 6.23
CA PRO A 219 5.01 22.22 7.27
C PRO A 219 4.01 21.19 6.69
N ALA A 220 3.32 21.56 5.62
CA ALA A 220 2.32 20.76 4.93
C ALA A 220 2.31 21.10 3.42
N TYR A 221 1.76 20.20 2.62
CA TYR A 221 1.32 20.49 1.25
C TYR A 221 -0.17 20.23 1.12
N HIS A 222 -0.73 20.52 -0.05
CA HIS A 222 -2.09 20.14 -0.36
C HIS A 222 -2.17 19.20 -1.55
N GLU A 223 -3.15 18.30 -1.49
CA GLU A 223 -3.59 17.48 -2.61
C GLU A 223 -5.09 17.68 -2.79
N SER A 224 -5.61 17.45 -4.01
CA SER A 224 -7.04 17.43 -4.26
C SER A 224 -7.47 16.01 -4.64
N LEU A 225 -8.49 15.48 -3.99
CA LEU A 225 -9.14 14.22 -4.38
C LEU A 225 -10.59 14.53 -4.71
N LEU A 226 -11.07 14.15 -5.90
CA LEU A 226 -12.45 14.35 -6.33
C LEU A 226 -12.96 15.80 -6.10
N GLY A 227 -12.07 16.79 -6.24
CA GLY A 227 -12.36 18.21 -6.03
C GLY A 227 -12.27 18.71 -4.58
N HIS A 228 -12.13 17.84 -3.59
CA HIS A 228 -11.91 18.24 -2.19
C HIS A 228 -10.41 18.41 -1.92
N ARG A 229 -10.03 19.59 -1.41
CA ARG A 229 -8.63 19.92 -1.10
C ARG A 229 -8.29 19.48 0.32
N PHE A 230 -7.24 18.68 0.45
CA PHE A 230 -6.70 18.22 1.73
C PHE A 230 -5.37 18.91 2.00
N ARG A 231 -5.20 19.45 3.21
CA ARG A 231 -3.90 19.74 3.81
C ARG A 231 -3.31 18.46 4.38
N ILE A 232 -2.03 18.21 4.09
CA ILE A 232 -1.29 17.05 4.56
C ILE A 232 0.06 17.50 5.10
N SER A 233 0.26 17.33 6.39
CA SER A 233 1.53 17.56 7.07
C SER A 233 2.60 16.52 6.68
N ALA A 234 3.87 16.89 6.79
CA ALA A 234 5.02 16.04 6.46
C ALA A 234 4.96 14.62 7.08
N SER A 235 4.54 14.53 8.35
CA SER A 235 4.42 13.30 9.12
C SER A 235 3.11 12.53 8.89
N SER A 236 2.08 13.16 8.33
CA SER A 236 0.77 12.55 8.13
C SER A 236 0.79 11.56 6.96
N PHE A 237 0.10 10.44 7.11
CA PHE A 237 -0.07 9.49 6.02
C PHE A 237 -1.02 10.05 4.97
N PHE A 238 -0.74 9.74 3.70
CA PHE A 238 -1.64 10.00 2.59
C PHE A 238 -1.34 9.02 1.46
N GLN A 239 -2.37 8.69 0.67
CA GLN A 239 -2.25 7.69 -0.39
C GLN A 239 -1.26 8.13 -1.47
N THR A 240 -0.37 7.23 -1.88
CA THR A 240 0.75 7.59 -2.77
C THR A 240 0.42 7.58 -4.26
N ASN A 241 -0.79 7.14 -4.62
CA ASN A 241 -1.30 7.11 -5.98
C ASN A 241 -2.68 7.79 -5.99
N THR A 242 -2.68 9.07 -6.36
CA THR A 242 -3.87 9.95 -6.30
C THR A 242 -5.06 9.34 -7.07
N ALA A 243 -4.84 8.84 -8.28
CA ALA A 243 -5.93 8.30 -9.11
C ALA A 243 -6.57 7.03 -8.51
N VAL A 244 -5.77 6.14 -7.93
CA VAL A 244 -6.31 4.94 -7.27
C VAL A 244 -6.94 5.28 -5.92
N ALA A 245 -6.44 6.29 -5.21
CA ALA A 245 -7.07 6.80 -4.00
C ALA A 245 -8.47 7.36 -4.26
N GLU A 246 -8.66 8.10 -5.35
CA GLU A 246 -9.98 8.57 -5.79
C GLU A 246 -10.92 7.39 -6.09
N ARG A 247 -10.42 6.35 -6.78
CA ARG A 247 -11.21 5.15 -7.06
C ARG A 247 -11.54 4.36 -5.79
N LEU A 248 -10.62 4.30 -4.83
CA LEU A 248 -10.84 3.73 -3.50
C LEU A 248 -11.98 4.46 -2.77
N ILE A 249 -11.96 5.79 -2.74
CA ILE A 249 -13.01 6.60 -2.11
C ILE A 249 -14.38 6.33 -2.76
N GLN A 250 -14.45 6.39 -4.10
CA GLN A 250 -15.68 6.10 -4.84
C GLN A 250 -16.23 4.71 -4.47
N LEU A 251 -15.35 3.71 -4.46
CA LEU A 251 -15.73 2.34 -4.16
C LEU A 251 -16.22 2.15 -2.72
N VAL A 252 -15.61 2.84 -1.75
CA VAL A 252 -16.09 2.87 -0.36
C VAL A 252 -17.48 3.52 -0.29
N LEU A 253 -17.68 4.66 -0.94
CA LEU A 253 -18.99 5.34 -0.99
C LEU A 253 -20.07 4.48 -1.66
N GLU A 254 -19.74 3.82 -2.78
CA GLU A 254 -20.61 2.89 -3.51
C GLU A 254 -21.09 1.74 -2.60
N ARG A 255 -20.19 1.18 -1.77
CA ARG A 255 -20.51 0.08 -0.84
C ARG A 255 -21.28 0.51 0.39
N ILE A 256 -21.00 1.70 0.90
CA ILE A 256 -21.76 2.28 2.00
C ILE A 256 -23.20 2.56 1.53
N ALA A 257 -23.34 3.13 0.32
CA ALA A 257 -24.60 3.54 -0.28
C ALA A 257 -25.45 4.41 0.67
N PRO A 258 -24.92 5.58 1.11
CA PRO A 258 -25.55 6.39 2.14
C PRO A 258 -26.89 6.98 1.67
N THR A 259 -27.86 7.02 2.57
CA THR A 259 -29.22 7.55 2.36
C THR A 259 -29.43 8.93 2.99
N GLY A 260 -28.50 9.39 3.84
CA GLY A 260 -28.56 10.68 4.52
C GLY A 260 -28.83 10.58 6.03
N ASN A 261 -29.19 9.41 6.54
CA ASN A 261 -29.59 9.21 7.94
C ASN A 261 -28.52 8.50 8.78
N GLU A 262 -27.46 8.01 8.15
CA GLU A 262 -26.50 7.12 8.78
C GLU A 262 -25.59 7.85 9.78
N VAL A 263 -25.26 7.17 10.87
CA VAL A 263 -24.09 7.48 11.71
C VAL A 263 -22.94 6.59 11.27
N VAL A 264 -21.87 7.20 10.76
CA VAL A 264 -20.69 6.49 10.26
C VAL A 264 -19.51 6.71 11.19
N VAL A 265 -18.82 5.64 11.56
CA VAL A 265 -17.50 5.72 12.20
C VAL A 265 -16.42 5.47 11.16
N ASP A 266 -15.50 6.42 11.03
CA ASP A 266 -14.26 6.30 10.26
C ASP A 266 -13.14 5.98 11.26
N ALA A 267 -12.77 4.70 11.38
CA ALA A 267 -11.71 4.28 12.29
C ALA A 267 -10.36 4.25 11.57
N TYR A 268 -9.32 4.76 12.23
CA TYR A 268 -8.02 5.03 11.63
C TYR A 268 -8.12 6.13 10.55
N ALA A 269 -8.92 7.16 10.84
CA ALA A 269 -9.40 8.14 9.86
C ALA A 269 -8.29 9.02 9.25
N GLY A 270 -7.09 9.04 9.82
CA GLY A 270 -5.97 9.82 9.31
C GLY A 270 -6.32 11.29 9.21
N VAL A 271 -6.13 11.87 8.02
CA VAL A 271 -6.41 13.28 7.73
C VAL A 271 -7.88 13.57 7.39
N GLY A 272 -8.78 12.60 7.59
CA GLY A 272 -10.22 12.74 7.35
C GLY A 272 -10.64 12.43 5.91
N THR A 273 -9.90 11.57 5.20
CA THR A 273 -10.11 11.33 3.78
C THR A 273 -11.53 10.82 3.49
N PHE A 274 -11.98 9.74 4.14
CA PHE A 274 -13.34 9.24 3.92
C PHE A 274 -14.39 10.15 4.55
N ALA A 275 -14.13 10.66 5.76
CA ALA A 275 -14.99 11.62 6.45
C ALA A 275 -15.39 12.81 5.56
N ALA A 276 -14.47 13.42 4.82
CA ALA A 276 -14.75 14.56 3.95
C ALA A 276 -15.77 14.25 2.84
N PHE A 277 -15.81 13.01 2.34
CA PHE A 277 -16.79 12.60 1.33
C PHE A 277 -18.05 11.98 1.93
N LEU A 278 -18.03 11.55 3.18
CA LEU A 278 -19.21 11.02 3.85
C LEU A 278 -20.04 12.13 4.49
N ALA A 279 -19.40 13.15 5.05
CA ALA A 279 -20.06 14.25 5.76
C ALA A 279 -21.23 14.88 4.99
N PRO A 280 -21.15 15.15 3.66
CA PRO A 280 -22.27 15.73 2.92
C PRO A 280 -23.44 14.75 2.66
N ARG A 281 -23.29 13.47 3.00
CA ARG A 281 -24.15 12.37 2.55
C ARG A 281 -24.76 11.56 3.70
N VAL A 282 -24.38 11.83 4.94
CA VAL A 282 -24.82 11.07 6.13
C VAL A 282 -25.20 12.01 7.26
N ALA A 283 -25.91 11.51 8.27
CA ALA A 283 -26.35 12.33 9.38
C ALA A 283 -25.16 12.78 10.25
N ARG A 284 -24.19 11.89 10.49
CA ARG A 284 -23.02 12.17 11.33
C ARG A 284 -21.84 11.29 10.98
N VAL A 285 -20.63 11.86 11.02
CA VAL A 285 -19.37 11.11 10.93
C VAL A 285 -18.60 11.22 12.25
N ILE A 286 -18.05 10.12 12.74
CA ILE A 286 -17.15 10.06 13.89
C ILE A 286 -15.81 9.50 13.42
N GLY A 287 -14.80 10.36 13.28
CA GLY A 287 -13.43 9.97 12.98
C GLY A 287 -12.66 9.59 14.26
N ILE A 288 -11.88 8.51 14.21
CA ILE A 288 -10.98 8.10 15.31
C ILE A 288 -9.57 7.97 14.77
N GLU A 289 -8.63 8.74 15.32
CA GLU A 289 -7.25 8.80 14.84
C GLU A 289 -6.27 9.04 16.00
N GLU A 290 -5.14 8.35 16.04
CA GLU A 290 -4.18 8.48 17.15
C GLU A 290 -3.11 9.57 16.89
N SER A 291 -2.77 9.82 15.62
CA SER A 291 -1.69 10.70 15.22
C SER A 291 -2.09 12.17 15.39
N PRO A 292 -1.38 12.93 16.26
CA PRO A 292 -1.68 14.35 16.46
C PRO A 292 -1.56 15.18 15.17
N SER A 293 -0.62 14.85 14.28
CA SER A 293 -0.46 15.60 13.02
C SER A 293 -1.63 15.33 12.07
N ALA A 294 -2.13 14.09 12.04
CA ALA A 294 -3.24 13.73 11.18
C ALA A 294 -4.56 14.34 11.69
N VAL A 295 -4.78 14.35 13.01
CA VAL A 295 -5.93 15.05 13.62
C VAL A 295 -5.89 16.55 13.34
N SER A 296 -4.72 17.19 13.46
CA SER A 296 -4.56 18.62 13.12
C SER A 296 -4.89 18.89 11.64
N ASP A 297 -4.44 18.03 10.73
CA ASP A 297 -4.81 18.11 9.32
C ASP A 297 -6.32 17.90 9.11
N ALA A 298 -6.92 16.89 9.75
CA ALA A 298 -8.34 16.60 9.67
C ALA A 298 -9.22 17.78 10.12
N GLN A 299 -8.85 18.48 11.20
CA GLN A 299 -9.56 19.67 11.65
C GLN A 299 -9.66 20.75 10.57
N VAL A 300 -8.61 20.94 9.77
CA VAL A 300 -8.64 21.91 8.66
C VAL A 300 -9.37 21.35 7.45
N ASN A 301 -9.19 20.06 7.16
CA ASN A 301 -9.81 19.42 6.00
C ASN A 301 -11.34 19.28 6.13
N LEU A 302 -11.84 19.27 7.36
CA LEU A 302 -13.23 19.02 7.71
C LEU A 302 -13.92 20.25 8.32
N ASP A 303 -13.23 21.38 8.44
CA ASP A 303 -13.78 22.68 8.91
C ASP A 303 -15.11 23.05 8.23
N PRO A 304 -15.34 22.78 6.93
CA PRO A 304 -16.63 23.07 6.30
C PRO A 304 -17.81 22.19 6.75
N PHE A 305 -17.60 21.17 7.59
CA PHE A 305 -18.63 20.18 7.95
C PHE A 305 -18.93 20.19 9.45
N ASP A 306 -20.12 20.68 9.81
CA ASP A 306 -20.57 20.73 11.21
C ASP A 306 -20.97 19.35 11.79
N ASN A 307 -21.17 18.35 10.94
CA ASN A 307 -21.64 17.01 11.32
C ASN A 307 -20.50 15.97 11.46
N VAL A 308 -19.26 16.43 11.60
CA VAL A 308 -18.08 15.59 11.79
C VAL A 308 -17.48 15.81 13.17
N GLU A 309 -17.32 14.73 13.94
CA GLU A 309 -16.56 14.73 15.18
C GLU A 309 -15.28 13.93 15.01
N TYR A 310 -14.18 14.41 15.59
CA TYR A 310 -12.89 13.72 15.57
C TYR A 310 -12.40 13.43 16.98
N VAL A 311 -12.13 12.15 17.26
CA VAL A 311 -11.62 11.68 18.54
C VAL A 311 -10.15 11.32 18.38
N GLN A 312 -9.27 12.09 19.04
CA GLN A 312 -7.84 11.78 19.06
C GLN A 312 -7.55 10.64 20.05
N ALA A 313 -7.56 9.40 19.57
CA ALA A 313 -7.31 8.22 20.37
C ALA A 313 -6.95 7.01 19.49
N LYS A 314 -6.39 5.98 20.13
CA LYS A 314 -6.29 4.65 19.52
C LYS A 314 -7.66 4.01 19.39
N VAL A 315 -7.96 3.46 18.21
CA VAL A 315 -9.26 2.84 17.89
C VAL A 315 -9.65 1.79 18.92
N GLU A 316 -8.72 0.90 19.28
CA GLU A 316 -8.93 -0.17 20.28
C GLU A 316 -9.39 0.33 21.66
N HIS A 317 -9.08 1.59 22.02
CA HIS A 317 -9.39 2.12 23.34
C HIS A 317 -10.77 2.76 23.42
N VAL A 318 -11.34 3.19 22.28
CA VAL A 318 -12.55 4.03 22.26
C VAL A 318 -13.69 3.45 21.44
N LEU A 319 -13.42 2.64 20.40
CA LEU A 319 -14.46 2.18 19.48
C LEU A 319 -15.60 1.45 20.19
N GLY A 320 -15.28 0.45 21.02
CA GLY A 320 -16.29 -0.29 21.79
C GLY A 320 -16.98 0.50 22.91
N LYS A 321 -16.59 1.75 23.15
CA LYS A 321 -17.11 2.61 24.23
C LYS A 321 -17.93 3.79 23.71
N LEU A 322 -18.14 3.87 22.39
CA LEU A 322 -18.97 4.93 21.82
C LEU A 322 -20.39 4.86 22.41
N ALA A 323 -20.91 6.02 22.80
CA ALA A 323 -22.27 6.13 23.35
C ALA A 323 -23.36 5.94 22.29
N VAL A 324 -22.98 6.00 21.01
CA VAL A 324 -23.87 5.85 19.86
C VAL A 324 -23.56 4.52 19.18
N ARG A 325 -24.61 3.85 18.68
CA ARG A 325 -24.46 2.71 17.78
C ARG A 325 -24.36 3.23 16.35
N PRO A 326 -23.23 3.07 15.65
CA PRO A 326 -23.12 3.45 14.25
C PRO A 326 -23.87 2.48 13.35
N ASP A 327 -24.38 2.99 12.22
CA ASP A 327 -24.94 2.18 11.14
C ASP A 327 -23.82 1.53 10.32
N VAL A 328 -22.70 2.25 10.18
CA VAL A 328 -21.55 1.86 9.36
C VAL A 328 -20.25 2.09 10.12
N VAL A 329 -19.33 1.12 10.06
CA VAL A 329 -17.93 1.32 10.49
C VAL A 329 -17.00 1.06 9.32
N ILE A 330 -16.10 2.01 9.07
CA ILE A 330 -14.96 1.88 8.16
C ILE A 330 -13.73 1.55 9.01
N LEU A 331 -12.98 0.53 8.61
CA LEU A 331 -11.71 0.15 9.22
C LEU A 331 -10.61 0.29 8.15
N ASP A 332 -9.65 1.19 8.34
CA ASP A 332 -8.44 1.30 7.52
C ASP A 332 -7.15 1.16 8.37
N PRO A 333 -6.92 -0.01 8.99
CA PRO A 333 -5.83 -0.20 9.92
C PRO A 333 -4.44 -0.21 9.24
N PRO A 334 -3.35 -0.06 10.02
CA PRO A 334 -2.00 -0.29 9.52
C PRO A 334 -1.79 -1.74 9.04
N ARG A 335 -0.63 -2.02 8.42
CA ARG A 335 -0.27 -3.33 7.84
C ARG A 335 -0.41 -4.55 8.77
N VAL A 336 -0.43 -4.34 10.09
CA VAL A 336 -0.62 -5.41 11.08
C VAL A 336 -2.08 -5.83 11.26
N GLY A 337 -3.01 -5.13 10.62
CA GLY A 337 -4.46 -5.28 10.75
C GLY A 337 -5.02 -4.62 12.01
N CYS A 338 -6.27 -4.92 12.32
CA CYS A 338 -6.92 -4.39 13.52
C CYS A 338 -6.34 -5.03 14.79
N ALA A 339 -6.19 -4.22 15.84
CA ALA A 339 -6.00 -4.75 17.18
C ALA A 339 -7.21 -5.62 17.58
N PRO A 340 -7.02 -6.71 18.35
CA PRO A 340 -8.12 -7.58 18.78
C PRO A 340 -9.28 -6.81 19.44
N GLU A 341 -8.97 -5.82 20.28
CA GLU A 341 -9.95 -5.01 20.99
C GLU A 341 -10.75 -4.09 20.06
N ALA A 342 -10.17 -3.64 18.95
CA ALA A 342 -10.90 -2.89 17.93
C ALA A 342 -11.96 -3.78 17.27
N LEU A 343 -11.61 -5.03 16.91
CA LEU A 343 -12.57 -6.00 16.37
C LEU A 343 -13.65 -6.34 17.39
N THR A 344 -13.29 -6.56 18.66
CA THR A 344 -14.27 -6.72 19.74
C THR A 344 -15.20 -5.52 19.83
N GLY A 345 -14.66 -4.29 19.74
CA GLY A 345 -15.45 -3.07 19.68
C GLY A 345 -16.49 -3.06 18.56
N VAL A 346 -16.09 -3.45 17.35
CA VAL A 346 -17.01 -3.60 16.22
C VAL A 346 -18.10 -4.63 16.52
N LEU A 347 -17.73 -5.80 17.02
CA LEU A 347 -18.68 -6.88 17.33
C LEU A 347 -19.64 -6.52 18.48
N MET A 348 -19.26 -5.62 19.39
CA MET A 348 -20.17 -5.09 20.41
C MET A 348 -21.14 -4.05 19.85
N LEU A 349 -20.64 -3.13 19.01
CA LEU A 349 -21.46 -2.09 18.39
C LEU A 349 -22.42 -2.65 17.35
N ARG A 350 -22.04 -3.75 16.67
CA ARG A 350 -22.83 -4.42 15.64
C ARG A 350 -23.40 -3.46 14.59
N PRO A 351 -22.59 -2.60 13.93
CA PRO A 351 -23.06 -1.82 12.79
C PRO A 351 -23.67 -2.73 11.72
N ALA A 352 -24.68 -2.25 11.01
CA ALA A 352 -25.33 -3.00 9.95
C ALA A 352 -24.36 -3.30 8.79
N ARG A 353 -23.41 -2.40 8.54
CA ARG A 353 -22.42 -2.52 7.46
C ARG A 353 -21.00 -2.23 7.94
N LEU A 354 -20.05 -3.00 7.41
CA LEU A 354 -18.62 -2.79 7.61
C LEU A 354 -17.93 -2.63 6.27
N ILE A 355 -17.03 -1.64 6.20
CA ILE A 355 -16.07 -1.50 5.11
C ILE A 355 -14.68 -1.69 5.71
N TYR A 356 -13.94 -2.69 5.23
CA TYR A 356 -12.57 -2.94 5.67
C TYR A 356 -11.61 -2.65 4.52
N VAL A 357 -10.80 -1.61 4.67
CA VAL A 357 -9.71 -1.25 3.76
C VAL A 357 -8.41 -1.85 4.29
N SER A 358 -7.58 -2.42 3.41
CA SER A 358 -6.34 -3.07 3.83
C SER A 358 -5.28 -3.13 2.74
N CYS A 359 -4.05 -2.79 3.14
CA CYS A 359 -2.85 -2.96 2.33
C CYS A 359 -2.13 -4.31 2.56
N ASP A 360 -2.69 -5.22 3.38
CA ASP A 360 -2.12 -6.53 3.70
C ASP A 360 -3.18 -7.64 3.65
N PRO A 361 -3.23 -8.43 2.56
CA PRO A 361 -4.22 -9.49 2.38
C PRO A 361 -4.21 -10.60 3.45
N ALA A 362 -3.08 -10.83 4.11
CA ALA A 362 -2.98 -11.89 5.12
C ALA A 362 -3.65 -11.47 6.43
N THR A 363 -3.38 -10.25 6.90
CA THR A 363 -4.05 -9.69 8.10
C THR A 363 -5.52 -9.37 7.82
N LEU A 364 -5.85 -8.91 6.61
CA LEU A 364 -7.25 -8.81 6.15
C LEU A 364 -7.97 -10.15 6.31
N ALA A 365 -7.42 -11.24 5.77
CA ALA A 365 -8.05 -12.55 5.85
C ALA A 365 -8.26 -13.04 7.29
N ARG A 366 -7.28 -12.79 8.18
CA ARG A 366 -7.37 -13.10 9.62
C ARG A 366 -8.52 -12.34 10.28
N ASP A 367 -8.62 -11.03 10.01
CA ASP A 367 -9.59 -10.18 10.70
C ASP A 367 -11.01 -10.36 10.15
N LEU A 368 -11.15 -10.57 8.84
CA LEU A 368 -12.43 -10.95 8.23
C LEU A 368 -12.97 -12.27 8.81
N ARG A 369 -12.12 -13.27 9.07
CA ARG A 369 -12.56 -14.52 9.71
C ARG A 369 -13.21 -14.24 11.08
N LYS A 370 -12.55 -13.44 11.92
CA LYS A 370 -13.07 -13.07 13.25
C LYS A 370 -14.40 -12.32 13.16
N LEU A 371 -14.53 -11.39 12.21
CA LEU A 371 -15.77 -10.66 12.01
C LEU A 371 -16.91 -11.59 11.57
N VAL A 372 -16.63 -12.52 10.64
CA VAL A 372 -17.62 -13.50 10.17
C VAL A 372 -18.00 -14.50 11.26
N ASP A 373 -17.04 -14.95 12.08
CA ASP A 373 -17.32 -15.74 13.29
C ASP A 373 -18.19 -14.97 14.30
N GLY A 374 -18.06 -13.64 14.32
CA GLY A 374 -18.84 -12.74 15.17
C GLY A 374 -20.21 -12.34 14.60
N GLY A 375 -20.70 -13.01 13.55
CA GLY A 375 -22.06 -12.79 13.02
C GLY A 375 -22.14 -11.89 11.79
N TYR A 376 -21.02 -11.58 11.14
CA TYR A 376 -21.02 -10.88 9.86
C TYR A 376 -21.01 -11.84 8.67
N ARG A 377 -21.49 -11.37 7.53
CA ARG A 377 -21.37 -12.04 6.24
C ARG A 377 -20.44 -11.23 5.33
N LEU A 378 -19.41 -11.88 4.79
CA LEU A 378 -18.53 -11.28 3.79
C LEU A 378 -19.28 -11.23 2.45
N LEU A 379 -19.50 -10.04 1.90
CA LEU A 379 -20.20 -9.85 0.63
C LEU A 379 -19.25 -9.93 -0.56
N ASP A 380 -18.18 -9.17 -0.49
CA ASP A 380 -17.19 -9.07 -1.57
C ASP A 380 -15.85 -8.56 -1.03
N VAL A 381 -14.78 -8.86 -1.77
CA VAL A 381 -13.45 -8.27 -1.60
C VAL A 381 -12.96 -7.80 -2.95
N THR A 382 -12.63 -6.52 -3.08
CA THR A 382 -12.06 -5.96 -4.31
C THR A 382 -10.64 -5.50 -4.07
N PRO A 383 -9.66 -6.13 -4.73
CA PRO A 383 -8.30 -5.62 -4.77
C PRO A 383 -8.23 -4.35 -5.62
N LEU A 384 -7.37 -3.40 -5.25
CA LEU A 384 -7.01 -2.23 -6.03
C LEU A 384 -5.50 -2.20 -6.20
N ASP A 385 -5.05 -1.92 -7.42
CA ASP A 385 -3.64 -1.76 -7.71
C ASP A 385 -3.14 -0.35 -7.35
N MET A 386 -3.05 -0.08 -6.05
CA MET A 386 -2.47 1.16 -5.52
C MET A 386 -0.98 1.31 -5.86
N PHE A 387 -0.28 0.18 -6.06
CA PHE A 387 1.16 0.12 -6.25
C PHE A 387 1.56 -0.76 -7.45
N PRO A 388 1.30 -0.32 -8.69
CA PRO A 388 1.75 -1.02 -9.88
C PRO A 388 3.25 -1.32 -9.86
N GLN A 389 3.66 -2.40 -10.54
CA GLN A 389 5.04 -2.89 -10.59
C GLN A 389 5.58 -3.47 -9.27
N THR A 390 4.74 -3.53 -8.25
CA THR A 390 5.03 -4.14 -6.95
C THR A 390 4.02 -5.23 -6.64
N TYR A 391 4.38 -6.11 -5.70
CA TYR A 391 3.44 -7.12 -5.20
C TYR A 391 2.41 -6.55 -4.22
N HIS A 392 2.51 -5.29 -3.80
CA HIS A 392 1.59 -4.71 -2.82
C HIS A 392 0.19 -4.62 -3.39
N ILE A 393 -0.80 -4.88 -2.53
CA ILE A 393 -2.21 -4.97 -2.90
C ILE A 393 -2.98 -4.16 -1.86
N GLU A 394 -3.73 -3.17 -2.32
CA GLU A 394 -4.77 -2.54 -1.53
C GLU A 394 -6.06 -3.35 -1.72
N SER A 395 -6.91 -3.49 -0.72
CA SER A 395 -8.13 -4.28 -0.82
C SER A 395 -9.22 -3.65 0.00
N VAL A 396 -10.44 -3.73 -0.50
CA VAL A 396 -11.63 -3.29 0.23
C VAL A 396 -12.60 -4.45 0.31
N ALA A 397 -12.97 -4.82 1.54
CA ALA A 397 -13.96 -5.84 1.83
C ALA A 397 -15.24 -5.20 2.36
N THR A 398 -16.39 -5.67 1.88
CA THR A 398 -17.70 -5.30 2.41
C THR A 398 -18.24 -6.43 3.25
N LEU A 399 -18.69 -6.12 4.47
CA LEU A 399 -19.45 -7.05 5.28
C LEU A 399 -20.77 -6.43 5.71
N GLU A 400 -21.74 -7.29 5.96
CA GLU A 400 -23.02 -6.92 6.56
C GLU A 400 -23.30 -7.81 7.77
N LEU A 401 -24.06 -7.29 8.72
CA LEU A 401 -24.52 -8.09 9.85
C LEU A 401 -25.50 -9.16 9.34
N ALA A 402 -25.25 -10.44 9.63
CA ALA A 402 -26.11 -11.52 9.17
C ALA A 402 -27.46 -11.50 9.92
N GLU A 403 -28.56 -11.59 9.18
CA GLU A 403 -29.92 -11.69 9.74
C GLU A 403 -30.05 -12.89 10.69
N GLY A 404 -30.68 -12.68 11.85
CA GLY A 404 -30.99 -13.76 12.81
C GLY A 404 -29.87 -14.15 13.78
N THR A 405 -28.75 -13.41 13.82
CA THR A 405 -27.74 -13.58 14.86
C THR A 405 -28.18 -12.80 16.11
N PRO A 406 -28.39 -13.44 17.29
CA PRO A 406 -28.91 -12.80 18.48
C PRO A 406 -28.09 -11.58 18.93
#